data_AF-A0A6M7XUB8-F1
#
_entry.id   AF-A0A6M7XUB8-F1
#
_cell.length_a   1.000
_cell.length_b   1.000
_cell.length_c   1.000
_cell.angle_alpha   90.00
_cell.angle_beta   90.00
_cell.angle_gamma   90.00
#
_symmetry.space_group_name_H-M   'P 1'
#
loop_
_entity.id
_entity.type
_entity.pdbx_description
1 polymer ?
#
loop_
_entity_poly.entity_id
_entity_poly.type
_entity_poly.pdbx_seq_one_letter_code
_entity_poly.pdbx_strand_id
1 'polypeptide(L)'
;MTAPTGRRRAIAKALTALLPLAPYADMEKIRTDAGSMHMKTLPPTIAVWLATIAHIRHMHTDYEKLLADGYDRDSARFFVIEQTNVVLTRWRATRLLDADDEEE
;
A
#
# COMPACT_ATOMS: atom_id res chain seq x y z
N MET A 1 19.32 -4.36 -20.58
CA MET A 1 18.00 -3.74 -20.27
C MET A 1 17.01 -4.86 -20.00
N THR A 2 16.73 -5.19 -18.73
CA THR A 2 15.71 -6.20 -18.41
C THR A 2 14.37 -5.68 -18.89
N ALA A 3 13.73 -6.42 -19.79
CA ALA A 3 12.46 -6.05 -20.40
C ALA A 3 11.43 -5.63 -19.33
N PRO A 4 10.52 -4.68 -19.63
CA PRO A 4 9.46 -4.23 -18.72
C PRO A 4 8.61 -5.39 -18.14
N THR A 5 8.63 -6.55 -18.79
CA THR A 5 7.99 -7.79 -18.34
C THR A 5 8.58 -8.38 -17.05
N GLY A 6 9.89 -8.23 -16.81
CA GLY A 6 10.55 -8.75 -15.61
C GLY A 6 10.07 -8.06 -14.33
N ARG A 7 10.04 -6.72 -14.35
CA ARG A 7 9.52 -5.93 -13.22
C ARG A 7 8.03 -6.18 -13.00
N ARG A 8 7.21 -6.21 -14.06
CA ARG A 8 5.77 -6.50 -13.96
C ARG A 8 5.51 -7.87 -13.32
N ARG A 9 6.26 -8.90 -13.71
CA ARG A 9 6.18 -10.23 -13.09
C ARG A 9 6.57 -10.21 -11.61
N ALA A 10 7.62 -9.46 -11.25
CA ALA A 10 8.06 -9.33 -9.87
C ALA A 10 7.01 -8.60 -8.99
N ILE A 11 6.38 -7.55 -9.51
CA ILE A 11 5.27 -6.85 -8.83
C ILE A 11 4.08 -7.80 -8.63
N ALA A 12 3.67 -8.55 -9.66
CA ALA A 12 2.58 -9.51 -9.53
C ALA A 12 2.88 -10.58 -8.47
N LYS A 13 4.10 -11.12 -8.45
CA LYS A 13 4.53 -12.08 -7.41
C LYS A 13 4.51 -11.46 -6.01
N ALA A 14 4.98 -10.23 -5.86
CA ALA A 14 4.98 -9.52 -4.58
C ALA A 14 3.57 -9.23 -4.09
N LEU A 15 2.63 -8.86 -4.98
CA LEU A 15 1.21 -8.67 -4.64
C LEU A 15 0.57 -9.96 -4.14
N THR A 16 0.72 -11.07 -4.85
CA THR A 16 0.16 -12.36 -4.43
C THR A 16 0.75 -12.83 -3.10
N ALA A 17 2.04 -12.58 -2.87
CA ALA A 17 2.68 -12.91 -1.61
C ALA A 17 2.17 -12.04 -0.46
N LEU A 18 2.00 -10.73 -0.69
CA LEU A 18 1.61 -9.78 0.35
C LEU A 18 0.11 -9.85 0.66
N LEU A 19 -0.76 -9.94 -0.35
CA LEU A 19 -2.21 -9.70 -0.24
C LEU A 19 -3.03 -10.85 -0.86
N PRO A 20 -2.97 -12.07 -0.31
CA PRO A 20 -3.56 -13.25 -0.95
C PRO A 20 -5.08 -13.18 -1.12
N LEU A 21 -5.80 -12.41 -0.29
CA LEU A 21 -7.27 -12.29 -0.34
C LEU A 21 -7.77 -10.86 -0.63
N ALA A 22 -6.92 -9.95 -1.11
CA ALA A 22 -7.39 -8.62 -1.50
C ALA A 22 -8.34 -8.70 -2.71
N PRO A 23 -9.41 -7.87 -2.76
CA PRO A 23 -10.29 -7.81 -3.91
C PRO A 23 -9.53 -7.45 -5.19
N TYR A 24 -10.01 -7.97 -6.32
CA TYR A 24 -9.35 -7.75 -7.62
C TYR A 24 -9.23 -6.26 -7.98
N ALA A 25 -10.28 -5.47 -7.72
CA ALA A 25 -10.29 -4.03 -8.00
C ALA A 25 -9.18 -3.28 -7.24
N ASP A 26 -9.01 -3.58 -5.96
CA ASP A 26 -7.94 -3.02 -5.13
C ASP A 26 -6.56 -3.49 -5.63
N MET A 27 -6.40 -4.79 -5.89
CA MET A 27 -5.13 -5.34 -6.39
C MET A 27 -4.69 -4.72 -7.72
N GLU A 28 -5.62 -4.42 -8.64
CA GLU A 28 -5.29 -3.80 -9.93
C GLU A 28 -4.83 -2.35 -9.76
N LYS A 29 -5.47 -1.62 -8.85
CA LYS A 29 -5.07 -0.25 -8.52
C LYS A 29 -3.67 -0.22 -7.91
N ILE A 30 -3.43 -1.05 -6.89
CA ILE A 30 -2.11 -1.18 -6.25
C ILE A 30 -1.03 -1.60 -7.26
N ARG A 31 -1.34 -2.54 -8.17
CA ARG A 31 -0.42 -2.99 -9.23
C ARG A 31 0.01 -1.85 -10.14
N THR A 32 -0.95 -1.03 -10.56
CA THR A 32 -0.69 0.13 -11.42
C THR A 32 0.20 1.14 -10.69
N ASP A 33 -0.13 1.45 -9.45
CA ASP A 33 0.58 2.46 -8.65
C ASP A 33 2.01 2.00 -8.30
N ALA A 34 2.21 0.73 -7.91
CA ALA A 34 3.54 0.13 -7.67
C ALA A 34 4.41 0.04 -8.95
N GLY A 35 3.76 0.00 -10.11
CA GLY A 35 4.39 0.00 -11.43
C GLY A 35 4.75 1.37 -11.99
N SER A 36 4.36 2.45 -11.29
CA SER A 36 4.54 3.82 -11.76
C SER A 36 6.00 4.24 -11.92
N MET A 37 6.23 5.28 -12.72
CA MET A 37 7.58 5.76 -13.07
C MET A 37 8.39 6.20 -11.84
N HIS A 38 7.76 6.81 -10.84
CA HIS A 38 8.44 7.28 -9.63
C HIS A 38 8.78 6.13 -8.66
N MET A 39 8.15 4.96 -8.80
CA MET A 39 8.45 3.76 -8.01
C MET A 39 9.53 2.87 -8.66
N LYS A 40 9.99 3.18 -9.88
CA LYS A 40 10.80 2.27 -10.70
C LYS A 40 12.15 1.88 -10.09
N THR A 41 12.71 2.75 -9.24
CA THR A 41 14.00 2.56 -8.56
C THR A 41 13.88 1.71 -7.30
N LEU A 42 12.67 1.57 -6.75
CA LEU A 42 12.43 0.77 -5.55
C LEU A 42 12.38 -0.72 -5.90
N PRO A 43 12.82 -1.59 -4.96
CA PRO A 43 12.54 -3.02 -5.04
C PRO A 43 11.03 -3.27 -5.19
N PRO A 44 10.60 -4.25 -6.02
CA PRO A 44 9.17 -4.51 -6.25
C PRO A 44 8.36 -4.77 -4.98
N THR A 45 8.95 -5.42 -3.98
CA THR A 45 8.30 -5.68 -2.68
C THR A 45 8.02 -4.39 -1.91
N ILE A 46 8.97 -3.46 -1.90
CA ILE A 46 8.82 -2.14 -1.26
C ILE A 46 7.81 -1.28 -2.02
N ALA A 47 7.88 -1.25 -3.36
CA ALA A 47 6.91 -0.53 -4.17
C ALA A 47 5.48 -1.02 -3.95
N VAL A 48 5.29 -2.35 -3.86
CA VAL A 48 3.98 -2.96 -3.56
C VAL A 48 3.53 -2.61 -2.13
N TRP A 49 4.42 -2.65 -1.15
CA TRP A 49 4.09 -2.26 0.23
C TRP A 49 3.61 -0.82 0.32
N LEU A 50 4.38 0.13 -0.22
CA LEU A 50 4.03 1.56 -0.19
C LEU A 50 2.73 1.85 -0.94
N ALA A 51 2.56 1.27 -2.13
CA ALA A 51 1.32 1.42 -2.89
C ALA A 51 0.11 0.82 -2.16
N THR A 52 0.30 -0.29 -1.44
CA THR A 52 -0.75 -0.93 -0.64
C THR A 52 -1.18 -0.02 0.51
N ILE A 53 -0.22 0.48 1.31
CA ILE A 53 -0.52 1.36 2.45
C ILE A 53 -1.18 2.65 1.98
N ALA A 54 -0.67 3.28 0.91
CA ALA A 54 -1.29 4.46 0.33
C ALA A 54 -2.73 4.17 -0.12
N HIS A 55 -2.96 3.07 -0.85
CA HIS A 55 -4.29 2.71 -1.33
C HIS A 55 -5.27 2.45 -0.19
N ILE A 56 -4.89 1.66 0.82
CA ILE A 56 -5.74 1.38 1.98
C ILE A 56 -6.06 2.69 2.72
N ARG A 57 -5.05 3.51 2.98
CA ARG A 57 -5.20 4.82 3.63
C ARG A 57 -6.20 5.72 2.90
N HIS A 58 -6.09 5.84 1.59
CA HIS A 58 -6.99 6.73 0.83
C HIS A 58 -8.41 6.15 0.63
N MET A 59 -8.55 4.83 0.51
CA MET A 59 -9.80 4.21 0.05
C MET A 59 -10.60 3.51 1.14
N HIS A 60 -9.95 3.11 2.24
CA HIS A 60 -10.53 2.22 3.25
C HIS A 60 -10.40 2.76 4.68
N THR A 61 -10.00 4.02 4.84
CA THR A 61 -9.91 4.67 6.16
C THR A 61 -10.44 6.11 6.13
N ASP A 62 -10.55 6.72 7.31
CA ASP A 62 -10.95 8.12 7.48
C ASP A 62 -9.87 9.15 7.07
N TYR A 63 -8.77 8.74 6.43
CA TYR A 63 -7.63 9.63 6.14
C TYR A 63 -8.04 10.90 5.37
N GLU A 64 -8.81 10.75 4.29
CA GLU A 64 -9.27 11.91 3.51
C GLU A 64 -10.17 12.84 4.32
N LYS A 65 -10.97 12.28 5.22
CA LYS A 65 -11.81 13.06 6.13
C LYS A 65 -10.96 13.83 7.14
N LEU A 66 -9.96 13.20 7.74
CA LEU A 66 -9.04 13.86 8.67
C LEU A 66 -8.32 15.04 8.01
N LEU A 67 -7.88 14.89 6.77
CA LEU A 67 -7.29 16.00 6.01
C LEU A 67 -8.29 17.12 5.76
N ALA A 68 -9.54 16.80 5.41
CA ALA A 68 -10.59 17.79 5.22
C ALA A 68 -10.97 18.53 6.52
N ASP A 69 -10.87 17.83 7.66
CA ASP A 69 -11.10 18.37 9.00
C ASP A 69 -9.92 19.21 9.53
N GLY A 70 -8.83 19.34 8.75
CA GLY A 70 -7.70 20.22 9.04
C GLY A 70 -6.54 19.58 9.79
N TYR A 71 -6.53 18.26 9.95
CA TYR A 71 -5.38 17.54 10.51
C TYR A 71 -4.21 17.59 9.51
N ASP A 72 -2.99 17.69 10.04
CA ASP A 72 -1.80 17.51 9.22
C ASP A 72 -1.65 16.05 8.77
N ARG A 73 -0.76 15.82 7.80
CA ARG A 73 -0.59 14.50 7.20
C ARG A 73 -0.05 13.47 8.17
N ASP A 74 0.86 13.85 9.06
CA ASP A 74 1.50 12.89 9.96
C ASP A 74 0.52 12.48 11.06
N SER A 75 -0.21 13.44 11.63
CA SER A 75 -1.35 13.14 12.51
C SER A 75 -2.39 12.26 11.83
N ALA A 76 -2.80 12.60 10.60
CA ALA A 76 -3.81 11.82 9.87
C ALA A 76 -3.33 10.39 9.56
N ARG A 77 -2.04 10.19 9.27
CA ARG A 77 -1.45 8.86 9.06
C ARG A 77 -1.48 8.04 10.34
N PHE A 78 -1.06 8.64 11.45
CA PHE A 78 -1.06 8.00 12.77
C PHE A 78 -2.46 7.52 13.18
N PHE A 79 -3.48 8.38 13.02
CA PHE A 79 -4.86 8.03 13.43
C PHE A 79 -5.49 6.87 12.64
N VAL A 80 -5.03 6.60 11.41
CA VAL A 80 -5.62 5.56 10.56
C VAL A 80 -4.85 4.23 10.57
N ILE A 81 -3.83 4.08 11.41
CA ILE A 81 -3.00 2.87 11.46
C ILE A 81 -3.86 1.65 11.83
N GLU A 82 -4.72 1.77 12.85
CA GLU A 82 -5.61 0.67 13.25
C GLU A 82 -6.57 0.28 12.12
N GLN A 83 -7.23 1.27 11.48
CA GLN A 83 -8.13 1.02 10.35
C GLN A 83 -7.39 0.35 9.18
N THR A 84 -6.15 0.76 8.93
CA THR A 84 -5.28 0.17 7.92
C THR A 84 -5.00 -1.31 8.24
N ASN A 85 -4.66 -1.62 9.48
CA ASN A 85 -4.37 -2.99 9.94
C ASN A 85 -5.61 -3.90 9.93
N VAL A 86 -6.80 -3.35 10.15
CA VAL A 86 -8.07 -4.09 9.97
C VAL A 86 -8.23 -4.54 8.53
N VAL A 87 -7.96 -3.66 7.56
CA VAL A 87 -8.05 -3.99 6.12
C VAL A 87 -6.98 -4.99 5.71
N LEU A 88 -5.73 -4.78 6.13
CA LEU A 88 -4.63 -5.72 5.89
C LEU A 88 -4.95 -7.12 6.44
N THR A 89 -5.48 -7.19 7.67
CA THR A 89 -5.90 -8.46 8.29
C THR A 89 -7.01 -9.13 7.51
N ARG A 90 -8.03 -8.36 7.08
CA ARG A 90 -9.14 -8.86 6.25
C ARG A 90 -8.64 -9.44 4.92
N TRP A 91 -7.62 -8.83 4.33
CA TRP A 91 -6.98 -9.30 3.09
C TRP A 91 -5.93 -10.39 3.32
N ARG A 92 -5.78 -10.84 4.58
CA ARG A 92 -4.80 -11.85 5.02
C ARG A 92 -3.37 -11.46 4.68
N ALA A 93 -3.05 -10.18 4.87
CA ALA A 93 -1.75 -9.66 4.55
C ALA A 93 -0.64 -10.35 5.36
N THR A 94 0.51 -10.60 4.74
CA THR A 94 1.65 -11.24 5.42
C THR A 94 2.52 -10.25 6.20
N ARG A 95 2.16 -8.96 6.18
CA ARG A 95 2.79 -7.87 6.92
C ARG A 95 1.69 -6.91 7.38
N LEU A 96 1.81 -6.42 8.61
CA LEU A 96 0.99 -5.34 9.19
C LEU A 96 1.82 -4.06 9.29
N LEU A 97 1.13 -2.92 9.36
CA LEU A 97 1.73 -1.61 9.55
C LEU A 97 2.03 -1.42 11.05
N ASP A 98 3.29 -1.14 11.38
CA ASP A 98 3.66 -0.75 12.74
C ASP A 98 3.46 0.76 12.93
N ALA A 99 3.12 1.18 14.15
CA ALA A 99 3.01 2.58 14.50
C ALA A 99 4.38 3.27 14.54
N ASP A 100 5.42 2.51 14.88
CA ASP A 100 6.79 3.02 15.00
C ASP A 100 7.54 3.02 13.64
N ASP A 101 6.98 2.37 12.61
CA ASP A 101 7.56 2.32 11.24
C ASP A 101 7.51 3.69 10.52
N GLU A 102 6.80 4.70 11.05
CA GLU A 102 6.64 6.03 10.42
C GLU A 102 7.66 7.08 10.89
N GLU A 103 8.51 6.78 11.89
CA GLU A 103 9.50 7.71 12.47
C GLU A 103 10.94 7.63 11.88
N GLU A 104 11.25 6.67 10.98
CA GLU A 104 12.56 6.54 10.30
C GLU A 104 12.59 7.08 8.86
#